data_AF-A0A7J7L0Q8-F1
#
_entry.id   AF-A0A7J7L0Q8-F1
#
_cell.length_a   1.000
_cell.length_b   1.000
_cell.length_c   1.000
_cell.angle_alpha   90.00
_cell.angle_beta   90.00
_cell.angle_gamma   90.00
#
_symmetry.space_group_name_H-M   'P 1'
#
loop_
_entity.id
_entity.type
_entity.pdbx_description
1 polymer ?
#
loop_
_entity_poly.entity_id
_entity_poly.type
_entity_poly.pdbx_seq_one_letter_code
_entity_poly.pdbx_strand_id
1 'polypeptide(L)'
;METLTTSVSSLKVPGLPSQTALRELHLFRPSQPTYTSHQLLNKQKSSISNTHVSSSTSKTTFTSSLQTTPQTASPKPIVTHRKASTGYAAAMLDIARCNNVLDTIERDVRRFLRMLRNKDLQSLLTSSVVESKVKGEVVREIAEKGKFQKYLVALVKMLTEKNQAGMVKEVFEEFERIYDELSGTKVVMVSCSKKMEEDQLFGIAKRVQKMSGAMKVKVRHLINESLPSVAM
;
A
#
# COMPACT_ATOMS: atom_id res chain seq x y z
N MET A 1 69.22 3.76 -28.52
CA MET A 1 69.78 3.55 -27.16
C MET A 1 69.24 4.69 -26.31
N GLU A 2 68.24 4.39 -25.48
CA GLU A 2 67.49 5.34 -24.65
C GLU A 2 68.37 6.00 -23.58
N THR A 3 68.25 7.31 -23.37
CA THR A 3 68.54 7.96 -22.08
C THR A 3 67.50 9.04 -21.80
N LEU A 4 66.75 8.83 -20.72
CA LEU A 4 65.71 9.71 -20.18
C LEU A 4 66.33 10.98 -19.58
N THR A 5 65.78 12.16 -19.87
CA THR A 5 66.02 13.32 -19.01
C THR A 5 64.98 14.45 -19.14
N THR A 6 64.66 15.02 -17.97
CA THR A 6 64.03 16.31 -17.66
C THR A 6 62.58 16.60 -18.06
N SER A 7 61.71 16.74 -17.05
CA SER A 7 61.27 18.08 -16.61
C SER A 7 60.54 18.05 -15.26
N VAL A 8 60.97 18.93 -14.38
CA VAL A 8 60.35 19.29 -13.09
C VAL A 8 59.51 20.55 -13.29
N SER A 9 58.34 20.64 -12.68
CA SER A 9 57.78 21.95 -12.34
C SER A 9 56.95 21.89 -11.05
N SER A 10 57.49 22.54 -10.03
CA SER A 10 56.83 22.95 -8.80
C SER A 10 56.09 24.25 -9.03
N LEU A 11 54.83 24.36 -8.60
CA LEU A 11 54.21 25.65 -8.31
C LEU A 11 53.46 25.59 -6.97
N LYS A 12 53.71 26.64 -6.18
CA LYS A 12 53.48 26.83 -4.76
C LYS A 12 52.54 28.02 -4.61
N VAL A 13 51.48 27.94 -3.80
CA VAL A 13 50.82 29.14 -3.23
C VAL A 13 50.27 28.85 -1.81
N PRO A 14 50.37 29.79 -0.85
CA PRO A 14 50.15 29.54 0.58
C PRO A 14 48.90 30.24 1.19
N GLY A 15 48.54 29.83 2.41
CA GLY A 15 48.25 30.76 3.51
C GLY A 15 46.80 31.02 3.91
N LEU A 16 46.34 30.30 4.93
CA LEU A 16 45.30 30.74 5.90
C LEU A 16 45.82 31.92 6.75
N PRO A 17 44.92 32.68 7.38
CA PRO A 17 45.01 32.79 8.84
C PRO A 17 43.66 32.71 9.60
N SER A 18 43.77 32.09 10.78
CA SER A 18 42.91 32.11 11.97
C SER A 18 42.96 33.51 12.65
N GLN A 19 42.12 34.00 13.58
CA GLN A 19 41.48 33.43 14.78
C GLN A 19 40.71 34.56 15.55
N THR A 20 39.68 34.22 16.36
CA THR A 20 39.29 34.84 17.68
C THR A 20 38.54 36.21 17.63
N ALA A 21 37.48 36.60 18.40
CA ALA A 21 36.77 36.18 19.61
C ALA A 21 35.43 36.98 19.84
N LEU A 22 34.52 36.39 20.64
CA LEU A 22 33.27 36.81 21.36
C LEU A 22 32.79 38.28 21.55
N ARG A 23 31.46 38.53 21.35
CA ARG A 23 30.42 38.84 22.37
C ARG A 23 29.03 39.22 21.81
N GLU A 24 28.01 38.48 22.27
CA GLU A 24 26.61 38.75 22.69
C GLU A 24 25.71 39.93 22.21
N LEU A 25 24.42 39.54 22.07
CA LEU A 25 23.12 40.28 22.09
C LEU A 25 22.81 41.17 20.87
N HIS A 26 21.62 41.17 20.23
CA HIS A 26 20.24 40.91 20.69
C HIS A 26 19.24 40.82 19.50
N LEU A 27 18.08 40.17 19.74
CA LEU A 27 16.77 40.26 19.04
C LEU A 27 16.61 39.67 17.61
N PHE A 28 15.92 38.52 17.51
CA PHE A 28 14.56 38.42 16.95
C PHE A 28 14.02 36.97 17.05
N ARG A 29 12.81 36.84 17.61
CA ARG A 29 12.10 35.59 17.93
C ARG A 29 10.91 35.42 16.99
N PRO A 30 10.70 34.24 16.38
CA PRO A 30 9.36 33.78 16.01
C PRO A 30 8.89 32.68 16.97
N SER A 31 7.64 32.80 17.38
CA SER A 31 6.87 31.97 18.29
C SER A 31 6.63 30.53 17.80
N GLN A 32 6.95 29.54 18.63
CA GLN A 32 6.36 28.19 18.57
C GLN A 32 5.40 27.98 19.75
N PRO A 33 4.24 27.33 19.56
CA PRO A 33 3.39 26.91 20.67
C PRO A 33 3.86 25.57 21.26
N THR A 34 4.16 25.59 22.56
CA THR A 34 4.44 24.41 23.38
C THR A 34 3.14 23.69 23.74
N TYR A 35 3.09 22.37 23.51
CA TYR A 35 2.09 21.48 24.10
C TYR A 35 2.58 21.03 25.48
N THR A 36 1.81 21.35 26.51
CA THR A 36 2.12 21.01 27.90
C THR A 36 1.54 19.65 28.27
N SER A 37 2.40 18.78 28.81
CA SER A 37 2.05 17.52 29.44
C SER A 37 1.57 17.76 30.87
N HIS A 38 0.39 17.27 31.24
CA HIS A 38 -0.03 17.15 32.64
C HIS A 38 -0.55 15.74 32.90
N GLN A 39 0.27 14.99 33.63
CA GLN A 39 -0.06 13.70 34.21
C GLN A 39 -0.46 13.97 35.66
N LEU A 40 -1.69 13.61 36.06
CA LEU A 40 -2.11 13.62 37.45
C LEU A 40 -2.82 12.31 37.78
N LEU A 41 -2.12 11.53 38.58
CA LEU A 41 -2.54 10.32 39.28
C LEU A 41 -3.43 10.75 40.45
N ASN A 42 -4.66 10.23 40.54
CA ASN A 42 -5.36 10.21 41.81
C ASN A 42 -6.05 8.86 42.05
N LYS A 43 -5.92 8.43 43.30
CA LYS A 43 -6.18 7.10 43.85
C LYS A 43 -7.37 7.26 44.79
N GLN A 44 -8.47 6.53 44.59
CA GLN A 44 -9.51 6.37 45.61
C GLN A 44 -9.90 4.89 45.76
N LYS A 45 -10.03 4.49 47.03
CA LYS A 45 -10.30 3.14 47.54
C LYS A 45 -11.80 2.87 47.67
N SER A 46 -12.13 1.58 47.61
CA SER A 46 -13.15 0.82 48.37
C SER A 46 -14.63 1.19 48.28
N SER A 47 -15.45 0.26 47.76
CA SER A 47 -16.32 -0.65 48.53
C SER A 47 -17.66 -0.96 47.82
N ILE A 48 -18.19 -2.13 48.15
CA ILE A 48 -19.24 -2.95 47.52
C ILE A 48 -20.65 -2.40 47.75
N SER A 49 -21.57 -2.52 46.77
CA SER A 49 -22.85 -3.29 46.86
C SER A 49 -23.82 -3.03 45.68
N ASN A 50 -24.50 -4.11 45.26
CA ASN A 50 -25.55 -4.18 44.23
C ASN A 50 -26.90 -3.69 44.76
N THR A 51 -27.77 -3.11 43.90
CA THR A 51 -29.16 -3.59 43.63
C THR A 51 -29.94 -2.66 42.66
N HIS A 52 -30.41 -3.28 41.56
CA HIS A 52 -31.71 -3.24 40.86
C HIS A 52 -32.64 -1.99 40.77
N VAL A 53 -33.37 -1.96 39.64
CA VAL A 53 -34.70 -1.38 39.25
C VAL A 53 -34.93 0.10 38.85
N SER A 54 -35.43 0.22 37.61
CA SER A 54 -36.63 0.96 37.12
C SER A 54 -36.62 2.47 36.81
N SER A 55 -36.80 2.74 35.50
CA SER A 55 -37.74 3.68 34.85
C SER A 55 -38.11 5.01 35.54
N SER A 56 -37.88 6.13 34.84
CA SER A 56 -38.94 7.13 34.58
C SER A 56 -38.50 8.21 33.58
N THR A 57 -39.52 8.69 32.90
CA THR A 57 -39.63 9.68 31.84
C THR A 57 -39.20 11.08 32.22
N SER A 58 -38.51 11.78 31.31
CA SER A 58 -38.55 13.25 31.21
C SER A 58 -38.40 13.68 29.75
N LYS A 59 -39.49 14.21 29.19
CA LYS A 59 -39.51 14.98 27.94
C LYS A 59 -38.93 16.35 28.25
N THR A 60 -37.92 16.80 27.50
CA THR A 60 -37.61 18.23 27.37
C THR A 60 -37.24 18.55 25.93
N THR A 61 -38.16 19.25 25.29
CA THR A 61 -38.01 19.93 24.01
C THR A 61 -36.94 21.01 24.15
N PHE A 62 -35.84 20.88 23.40
CA PHE A 62 -35.01 22.02 23.03
C PHE A 62 -34.92 22.05 21.51
N THR A 63 -35.67 22.97 20.93
CA THR A 63 -35.57 23.38 19.53
C THR A 63 -34.31 24.23 19.39
N SER A 64 -33.26 23.67 18.80
CA SER A 64 -32.15 24.45 18.26
C SER A 64 -32.08 24.24 16.76
N SER A 65 -32.48 25.29 16.06
CA SER A 65 -32.27 25.53 14.64
C SER A 65 -30.81 25.25 14.24
N LEU A 66 -30.61 24.38 13.26
CA LEU A 66 -29.31 24.21 12.61
C LEU A 66 -29.41 24.66 11.15
N GLN A 67 -28.60 25.68 10.88
CA GLN A 67 -28.34 26.28 9.59
C GLN A 67 -27.99 25.22 8.55
N THR A 68 -28.59 25.38 7.37
CA THR A 68 -28.19 24.78 6.10
C THR A 68 -26.74 25.11 5.79
N THR A 69 -25.87 24.11 5.89
CA THR A 69 -24.60 24.06 5.17
C THR A 69 -24.85 23.39 3.81
N PRO A 70 -24.23 23.87 2.71
CA PRO A 70 -24.30 23.19 1.42
C PRO A 70 -23.67 21.80 1.54
N GLN A 71 -24.32 20.82 0.91
CA GLN A 71 -23.95 19.40 0.90
C GLN A 71 -22.49 19.20 0.45
N THR A 72 -21.58 19.08 1.40
CA THR A 72 -20.30 18.42 1.18
C THR A 72 -20.56 16.91 1.14
N ALA A 73 -20.02 16.27 0.11
CA ALA A 73 -20.15 14.84 -0.19
C ALA A 73 -20.24 13.96 1.07
N SER A 74 -21.31 13.17 1.13
CA SER A 74 -21.58 12.16 2.17
C SER A 74 -20.30 11.45 2.62
N PRO A 75 -20.01 11.36 3.94
CA PRO A 75 -18.92 10.54 4.43
C PRO A 75 -19.21 9.10 3.99
N LYS A 76 -18.36 8.54 3.13
CA LYS A 76 -18.40 7.11 2.84
C LYS A 76 -18.32 6.38 4.20
N PRO A 77 -19.12 5.32 4.43
CA PRO A 77 -19.05 4.58 5.68
C PRO A 77 -17.60 4.16 5.93
N ILE A 78 -17.11 4.34 7.16
CA ILE A 78 -15.76 3.93 7.55
C ILE A 78 -15.73 2.40 7.50
N VAL A 79 -15.28 1.85 6.37
CA VAL A 79 -15.11 0.41 6.20
C VAL A 79 -13.81 0.01 6.89
N THR A 80 -13.93 -0.58 8.08
CA THR A 80 -12.79 -1.18 8.77
C THR A 80 -12.50 -2.55 8.18
N HIS A 81 -11.37 -2.68 7.48
CA HIS A 81 -10.95 -3.96 6.90
C HIS A 81 -10.20 -4.81 7.94
N ARG A 82 -10.50 -6.12 7.99
CA ARG A 82 -9.84 -7.07 8.91
C ARG A 82 -8.34 -7.21 8.64
N LYS A 83 -7.92 -7.05 7.38
CA LYS A 83 -6.52 -7.04 6.95
C LYS A 83 -6.12 -5.64 6.49
N ALA A 84 -4.93 -5.21 6.88
CA ALA A 84 -4.36 -3.95 6.44
C ALA A 84 -4.17 -3.91 4.91
N SER A 85 -3.74 -5.03 4.31
CA SER A 85 -3.57 -5.19 2.87
C SER A 85 -4.84 -4.85 2.09
N THR A 86 -5.98 -5.41 2.51
CA THR A 86 -7.29 -5.12 1.93
C THR A 86 -7.69 -3.66 2.09
N GLY A 87 -7.37 -3.03 3.23
CA GLY A 87 -7.67 -1.61 3.48
C GLY A 87 -6.88 -0.67 2.55
N TYR A 88 -5.59 -0.91 2.37
CA TYR A 88 -4.79 -0.15 1.41
C TYR A 88 -5.26 -0.38 -0.04
N ALA A 89 -5.61 -1.62 -0.39
CA ALA A 89 -6.13 -1.95 -1.71
C ALA A 89 -7.44 -1.21 -2.01
N ALA A 90 -8.39 -1.24 -1.07
CA ALA A 90 -9.67 -0.55 -1.19
C ALA A 90 -9.49 0.98 -1.30
N ALA A 91 -8.62 1.57 -0.47
CA ALA A 91 -8.30 3.00 -0.53
C ALA A 91 -7.68 3.38 -1.89
N MET A 92 -6.77 2.57 -2.40
CA MET A 92 -6.15 2.79 -3.70
C MET A 92 -7.17 2.73 -4.84
N LEU A 93 -8.09 1.77 -4.78
CA LEU A 93 -9.17 1.58 -5.75
C LEU A 93 -10.15 2.76 -5.75
N ASP A 94 -10.45 3.29 -4.57
CA ASP A 94 -11.25 4.49 -4.40
C ASP A 94 -10.56 5.71 -5.03
N ILE A 95 -9.27 5.92 -4.77
CA ILE A 95 -8.48 6.98 -5.41
C ILE A 95 -8.48 6.80 -6.92
N ALA A 96 -8.29 5.57 -7.40
CA ALA A 96 -8.25 5.25 -8.81
C ALA A 96 -9.57 5.58 -9.53
N ARG A 97 -10.71 5.27 -8.88
CA ARG A 97 -12.06 5.60 -9.35
C ARG A 97 -12.33 7.09 -9.37
N CYS A 98 -12.03 7.79 -8.27
CA CYS A 98 -12.24 9.23 -8.18
C CYS A 98 -11.45 10.01 -9.25
N ASN A 99 -10.30 9.48 -9.68
CA ASN A 99 -9.45 10.10 -10.69
C ASN A 99 -9.61 9.49 -12.10
N ASN A 100 -10.56 8.56 -12.31
CA ASN A 100 -10.79 7.86 -13.59
C ASN A 100 -9.53 7.21 -14.20
N VAL A 101 -8.63 6.70 -13.36
CA VAL A 101 -7.38 6.02 -13.77
C VAL A 101 -7.35 4.54 -13.40
N LEU A 102 -8.53 3.97 -13.13
CA LEU A 102 -8.69 2.61 -12.64
C LEU A 102 -8.06 1.56 -13.56
N ASP A 103 -8.36 1.61 -14.86
CA ASP A 103 -7.83 0.65 -15.84
C ASP A 103 -6.31 0.79 -16.02
N THR A 104 -5.79 2.02 -15.93
CA THR A 104 -4.35 2.26 -16.01
C THR A 104 -3.63 1.66 -14.81
N ILE A 105 -4.16 1.88 -13.61
CA ILE A 105 -3.62 1.32 -12.38
C ILE A 105 -3.72 -0.21 -12.40
N GLU A 106 -4.81 -0.79 -12.86
CA GLU A 106 -4.97 -2.26 -12.95
C GLU A 106 -3.86 -2.89 -13.81
N ARG A 107 -3.61 -2.33 -15.00
CA ARG A 107 -2.53 -2.80 -15.87
C ARG A 107 -1.16 -2.68 -15.21
N ASP A 108 -0.93 -1.57 -14.52
CA ASP A 108 0.33 -1.32 -13.82
C ASP A 108 0.53 -2.27 -12.63
N VAL A 109 -0.52 -2.52 -11.83
CA VAL A 109 -0.53 -3.51 -10.75
C VAL A 109 -0.19 -4.90 -11.30
N ARG A 110 -0.85 -5.31 -12.40
CA ARG A 110 -0.59 -6.61 -13.04
C ARG A 110 0.85 -6.72 -13.55
N ARG A 111 1.40 -5.64 -14.10
CA ARG A 111 2.80 -5.57 -14.54
C ARG A 111 3.76 -5.64 -13.36
N PHE A 112 3.45 -4.94 -12.27
CA PHE A 112 4.22 -4.96 -11.03
C PHE A 112 4.27 -6.38 -10.43
N LEU A 113 3.10 -7.03 -10.30
CA LEU A 113 3.01 -8.40 -9.82
C LEU A 113 3.80 -9.38 -10.70
N ARG A 114 3.82 -9.17 -12.02
CA ARG A 114 4.65 -9.98 -12.93
C ARG A 114 6.14 -9.81 -12.66
N MET A 115 6.61 -8.59 -12.40
CA MET A 115 8.00 -8.34 -12.02
C MET A 115 8.35 -8.98 -10.67
N LEU A 116 7.40 -9.02 -9.74
CA LEU A 116 7.52 -9.72 -8.46
C LEU A 116 7.44 -11.25 -8.56
N ARG A 117 7.19 -11.86 -9.73
CA ARG A 117 7.17 -13.34 -9.87
C ARG A 117 8.56 -13.96 -9.97
N ASN A 118 9.61 -13.16 -10.11
CA ASN A 118 10.98 -13.67 -10.11
C ASN A 118 11.28 -14.34 -8.75
N LYS A 119 11.72 -15.60 -8.78
CA LYS A 119 11.95 -16.42 -7.57
C LYS A 119 12.89 -15.74 -6.58
N ASP A 120 13.94 -15.10 -7.09
CA ASP A 120 14.92 -14.37 -6.28
C ASP A 120 14.31 -13.16 -5.58
N LEU A 121 13.44 -12.41 -6.27
CA LEU A 121 12.75 -11.28 -5.64
C LEU A 121 11.71 -11.75 -4.63
N GLN A 122 11.02 -12.87 -4.89
CA GLN A 122 10.06 -13.42 -3.93
C GLN A 122 10.72 -13.93 -2.66
N SER A 123 11.83 -14.65 -2.77
CA SER A 123 12.56 -15.17 -1.61
C SER A 123 13.08 -14.02 -0.74
N LEU A 124 13.61 -12.96 -1.36
CA LEU A 124 14.07 -11.76 -0.65
C LEU A 124 12.93 -11.03 0.08
N LEU A 125 11.77 -10.86 -0.55
CA LEU A 125 10.63 -10.18 0.09
C LEU A 125 9.98 -11.01 1.20
N THR A 126 9.94 -12.33 1.03
CA THR A 126 9.32 -13.26 2.00
C THR A 126 10.24 -13.57 3.17
N SER A 127 11.55 -13.56 2.98
CA SER A 127 12.52 -13.88 4.03
C SER A 127 12.47 -12.86 5.17
N SER A 128 12.14 -13.30 6.39
CA SER A 128 12.16 -12.45 7.59
C SER A 128 13.57 -12.05 8.04
N VAL A 129 14.61 -12.65 7.45
CA VAL A 129 16.02 -12.38 7.77
C VAL A 129 16.49 -11.06 7.15
N VAL A 130 15.90 -10.68 6.01
CA VAL A 130 16.25 -9.44 5.31
C VAL A 130 15.59 -8.26 6.00
N GLU A 131 16.37 -7.23 6.32
CA GLU A 131 15.88 -6.00 6.94
C GLU A 131 14.81 -5.32 6.07
N SER A 132 13.75 -4.80 6.72
CA SER A 132 12.63 -4.14 6.03
C SER A 132 13.08 -2.98 5.14
N LYS A 133 14.16 -2.30 5.50
CA LYS A 133 14.77 -1.22 4.73
C LYS A 133 15.28 -1.72 3.37
N VAL A 134 16.03 -2.82 3.35
CA VAL A 134 16.57 -3.42 2.12
C VAL A 134 15.44 -3.87 1.19
N LYS A 135 14.39 -4.50 1.75
CA LYS A 135 13.18 -4.86 0.98
C LYS A 135 12.52 -3.62 0.37
N GLY A 136 12.42 -2.56 1.16
CA GLY A 136 11.90 -1.27 0.75
C GLY A 136 12.63 -0.67 -0.45
N GLU A 137 13.96 -0.66 -0.42
CA GLU A 137 14.80 -0.16 -1.51
C GLU A 137 14.58 -0.95 -2.80
N VAL A 138 14.55 -2.29 -2.74
CA VAL A 138 14.31 -3.14 -3.92
C VAL A 138 12.93 -2.85 -4.54
N VAL A 139 11.88 -2.80 -3.71
CA VAL A 139 10.53 -2.52 -4.19
C VAL A 139 10.43 -1.11 -4.78
N ARG A 140 11.12 -0.14 -4.17
CA ARG A 140 11.17 1.24 -4.66
C ARG A 140 11.89 1.33 -6.00
N GLU A 141 13.02 0.65 -6.16
CA GLU A 141 13.78 0.61 -7.41
C GLU A 141 12.94 0.02 -8.55
N ILE A 142 12.16 -1.03 -8.27
CA ILE A 142 11.20 -1.61 -9.23
C ILE A 142 10.14 -0.57 -9.60
N ALA A 143 9.59 0.16 -8.62
CA ALA A 143 8.57 1.19 -8.85
C ALA A 143 9.09 2.35 -9.72
N GLU A 144 10.32 2.80 -9.48
CA GLU A 144 10.96 3.89 -10.22
C GLU A 144 11.32 3.48 -11.65
N LYS A 145 11.92 2.31 -11.84
CA LYS A 145 12.26 1.79 -13.18
C LYS A 145 11.05 1.40 -14.00
N GLY A 146 9.96 1.00 -13.34
CA GLY A 146 8.76 0.50 -13.99
C GLY A 146 7.92 1.55 -14.71
N LYS A 147 8.15 2.86 -14.49
CA LYS A 147 7.33 3.95 -15.08
C LYS A 147 5.83 3.74 -14.85
N PHE A 148 5.45 3.45 -13.60
CA PHE A 148 4.05 3.23 -13.23
C PHE A 148 3.30 4.54 -12.97
N GLN A 149 1.98 4.44 -12.84
CA GLN A 149 1.11 5.54 -12.46
C GLN A 149 1.52 6.14 -11.09
N LYS A 150 1.52 7.48 -10.99
CA LYS A 150 1.87 8.27 -9.77
C LYS A 150 1.23 7.79 -8.45
N TYR A 151 -0.04 7.41 -8.42
CA TYR A 151 -0.77 6.90 -7.25
C TYR A 151 -0.27 5.51 -6.83
N LEU A 152 0.11 4.65 -7.77
CA LEU A 152 0.76 3.36 -7.46
C LEU A 152 2.13 3.59 -6.83
N VAL A 153 2.95 4.44 -7.45
CA VAL A 153 4.28 4.77 -6.93
C VAL A 153 4.20 5.42 -5.55
N ALA A 154 3.23 6.33 -5.34
CA ALA A 154 2.99 6.96 -4.05
C ALA A 154 2.59 5.94 -2.96
N LEU A 155 1.71 4.99 -3.29
CA LEU A 155 1.33 3.93 -2.35
C LEU A 155 2.54 3.07 -1.98
N VAL A 156 3.32 2.63 -2.96
CA VAL A 156 4.53 1.83 -2.74
C VAL A 156 5.52 2.58 -1.86
N LYS A 157 5.78 3.85 -2.19
CA LYS A 157 6.67 4.71 -1.40
C LYS A 157 6.22 4.81 0.06
N MET A 158 4.94 5.09 0.29
CA MET A 158 4.37 5.16 1.64
C MET A 158 4.49 3.82 2.39
N LEU A 159 4.24 2.68 1.73
CA LEU A 159 4.39 1.35 2.34
C LEU A 159 5.85 1.04 2.70
N THR A 160 6.79 1.45 1.85
CA THR A 160 8.23 1.33 2.10
C THR A 160 8.69 2.20 3.27
N GLU A 161 8.25 3.47 3.34
CA GLU A 161 8.56 4.38 4.45
C GLU A 161 8.08 3.85 5.80
N LYS A 162 6.94 3.14 5.82
CA LYS A 162 6.38 2.51 7.02
C LYS A 162 7.00 1.14 7.35
N ASN A 163 8.08 0.73 6.68
CA ASN A 163 8.69 -0.59 6.82
C ASN A 163 7.74 -1.78 6.53
N GLN A 164 6.67 -1.55 5.75
CA GLN A 164 5.67 -2.55 5.37
C GLN A 164 5.86 -3.07 3.93
N ALA A 165 7.08 -3.01 3.40
CA ALA A 165 7.40 -3.41 2.03
C ALA A 165 7.02 -4.88 1.71
N GLY A 166 7.09 -5.78 2.71
CA GLY A 166 6.68 -7.18 2.54
C GLY A 166 5.19 -7.36 2.21
N MET A 167 4.34 -6.39 2.57
CA MET A 167 2.89 -6.44 2.33
C MET A 167 2.51 -5.94 0.93
N VAL A 168 3.42 -5.31 0.18
CA VAL A 168 3.12 -4.70 -1.13
C VAL A 168 2.53 -5.72 -2.11
N LYS A 169 3.08 -6.94 -2.14
CA LYS A 169 2.55 -8.04 -2.96
C LYS A 169 1.11 -8.37 -2.57
N GLU A 170 0.83 -8.50 -1.28
CA GLU A 170 -0.51 -8.83 -0.77
C GLU A 170 -1.52 -7.72 -1.07
N VAL A 171 -1.12 -6.44 -0.94
CA VAL A 171 -1.96 -5.29 -1.30
C VAL A 171 -2.38 -5.34 -2.78
N PHE A 172 -1.44 -5.66 -3.67
CA PHE A 172 -1.71 -5.75 -5.10
C PHE A 172 -2.54 -6.96 -5.50
N GLU A 173 -2.38 -8.09 -4.80
CA GLU A 173 -3.26 -9.25 -4.98
C GLU A 173 -4.69 -8.97 -4.51
N GLU A 174 -4.87 -8.29 -3.38
CA GLU A 174 -6.19 -7.84 -2.93
C GLU A 174 -6.77 -6.78 -3.87
N PHE A 175 -5.95 -5.89 -4.45
CA PHE A 175 -6.42 -4.93 -5.45
C PHE A 175 -7.02 -5.64 -6.67
N GLU A 176 -6.32 -6.63 -7.26
CA GLU A 176 -6.86 -7.41 -8.38
C GLU A 176 -8.18 -8.08 -8.00
N ARG A 177 -8.25 -8.65 -6.79
CA ARG A 177 -9.45 -9.33 -6.28
C ARG A 177 -10.65 -8.39 -6.20
N ILE A 178 -10.49 -7.22 -5.58
CA ILE A 178 -11.57 -6.24 -5.42
C ILE A 178 -11.94 -5.65 -6.79
N TYR A 179 -10.97 -5.42 -7.67
CA TYR A 179 -11.22 -4.96 -9.04
C TYR A 179 -12.06 -5.98 -9.85
N ASP A 180 -11.72 -7.27 -9.78
CA ASP A 180 -12.45 -8.34 -10.46
C ASP A 180 -13.91 -8.41 -9.94
N GLU A 181 -14.11 -8.30 -8.62
CA GLU A 181 -15.43 -8.25 -7.98
C GLU A 181 -16.27 -7.07 -8.48
N LEU A 182 -15.69 -5.88 -8.51
CA LEU A 182 -16.37 -4.66 -8.97
C LEU A 182 -16.66 -4.67 -10.48
N SER A 183 -15.82 -5.32 -11.26
CA SER A 183 -16.00 -5.46 -12.71
C SER A 183 -17.03 -6.54 -13.06
N GLY A 184 -17.58 -7.26 -12.07
CA GLY A 184 -18.43 -8.42 -12.30
C GLY A 184 -17.70 -9.56 -13.02
N THR A 185 -16.37 -9.60 -12.91
CA THR A 185 -15.52 -10.63 -13.52
C THR A 185 -15.40 -11.80 -12.56
N LYS A 186 -15.95 -12.96 -12.94
CA LYS A 186 -15.81 -14.18 -12.16
C LYS A 186 -14.55 -14.93 -12.55
N VAL A 187 -13.64 -15.12 -11.60
CA VAL A 187 -12.42 -15.89 -11.81
C VAL A 187 -12.69 -17.37 -11.53
N VAL A 188 -12.37 -18.24 -12.48
CA VAL A 188 -12.55 -19.70 -12.38
C VAL A 188 -11.20 -20.36 -12.51
N MET A 189 -10.88 -21.27 -11.59
CA MET A 189 -9.64 -22.05 -11.65
C MET A 189 -9.93 -23.42 -12.26
N VAL A 190 -9.18 -23.79 -13.30
CA VAL A 190 -9.29 -25.09 -13.98
C VAL A 190 -7.97 -25.82 -13.80
N SER A 191 -8.01 -26.95 -13.10
CA SER A 191 -6.86 -27.84 -12.93
C SER A 191 -6.81 -28.87 -14.06
N CYS A 192 -5.68 -28.99 -14.74
CA CYS A 192 -5.47 -30.00 -15.78
C CYS A 192 -4.00 -30.46 -15.80
N SER A 193 -3.73 -31.68 -16.26
CA SER A 193 -2.37 -32.21 -16.37
C SER A 193 -1.59 -31.65 -17.56
N LYS A 194 -2.28 -31.14 -18.58
CA LYS A 194 -1.68 -30.64 -19.83
C LYS A 194 -2.11 -29.20 -20.09
N LYS A 195 -1.23 -28.45 -20.77
CA LYS A 195 -1.56 -27.12 -21.29
C LYS A 195 -2.79 -27.21 -22.20
N MET A 196 -3.87 -26.53 -21.82
CA MET A 196 -5.09 -26.46 -22.63
C MET A 196 -4.96 -25.42 -23.74
N GLU A 197 -5.62 -25.69 -24.87
CA GLU A 197 -5.74 -24.77 -25.99
C GLU A 197 -6.74 -23.64 -25.68
N GLU A 198 -6.55 -22.48 -26.32
CA GLU A 198 -7.38 -21.28 -26.11
C GLU A 198 -8.86 -21.56 -26.41
N ASP A 199 -9.15 -22.38 -27.42
CA ASP A 199 -10.52 -22.78 -27.79
C ASP A 199 -11.23 -23.53 -26.67
N GLN A 200 -10.52 -24.42 -25.96
CA GLN A 200 -11.10 -25.15 -24.84
C GLN A 200 -11.34 -24.24 -23.63
N LEU A 201 -10.40 -23.32 -23.36
CA LEU A 201 -10.57 -22.33 -22.30
C LEU A 201 -11.76 -21.41 -22.59
N PHE A 202 -11.95 -21.02 -23.85
CA PHE A 202 -13.09 -20.23 -24.29
C PHE A 202 -14.42 -20.99 -24.15
N GLY A 203 -14.45 -22.27 -24.55
CA GLY A 203 -15.62 -23.13 -24.36
C GLY A 203 -16.02 -23.26 -22.88
N ILE A 204 -15.04 -23.44 -21.99
CA ILE A 204 -15.27 -23.46 -20.54
C ILE A 204 -15.78 -22.10 -20.06
N ALA A 205 -15.15 -21.01 -20.46
CA ALA A 205 -15.57 -19.65 -20.07
C ALA A 205 -17.03 -19.39 -20.45
N LYS A 206 -17.43 -19.72 -21.69
CA LYS A 206 -18.80 -19.56 -22.19
C LYS A 206 -19.80 -20.42 -21.40
N ARG A 207 -19.43 -21.66 -21.07
CA ARG A 207 -20.29 -22.55 -20.27
C ARG A 207 -20.47 -22.02 -18.86
N VAL A 208 -19.38 -21.59 -18.20
CA VAL A 208 -19.45 -21.01 -16.86
C VAL A 208 -20.20 -19.67 -16.87
N GLN A 209 -20.04 -18.86 -17.91
CA GLN A 209 -20.80 -17.62 -18.07
C GLN A 209 -22.30 -17.89 -18.13
N LYS A 210 -22.73 -18.87 -18.94
CA LYS A 210 -24.14 -19.28 -19.05
C LYS A 210 -24.70 -19.83 -17.73
N MET A 211 -23.90 -20.58 -16.97
CA MET A 211 -24.32 -21.17 -15.70
C MET A 211 -24.32 -20.18 -14.53
N SER A 212 -23.32 -19.29 -14.48
CA SER A 212 -23.12 -18.39 -13.36
C SER A 212 -23.80 -17.03 -13.52
N GLY A 213 -24.27 -16.68 -14.73
CA GLY A 213 -24.83 -15.36 -15.03
C GLY A 213 -23.82 -14.19 -14.91
N ALA A 214 -22.52 -14.48 -14.85
CA ALA A 214 -21.49 -13.46 -14.72
C ALA A 214 -21.32 -12.66 -16.02
N MET A 215 -21.04 -11.36 -15.93
CA MET A 215 -20.83 -10.52 -17.12
C MET A 215 -19.53 -10.88 -17.83
N LYS A 216 -18.46 -11.15 -17.08
CA LYS A 216 -17.16 -11.57 -17.59
C LYS A 216 -16.66 -12.77 -16.82
N VAL A 217 -15.99 -13.69 -17.49
CA VAL A 217 -15.37 -14.87 -16.87
C VAL A 217 -13.89 -14.91 -17.23
N LYS A 218 -13.03 -15.03 -16.22
CA LYS A 218 -11.57 -15.14 -16.36
C LYS A 218 -11.14 -16.54 -15.92
N VAL A 219 -10.71 -17.36 -16.87
CA VAL A 219 -10.26 -18.72 -16.58
C VAL A 219 -8.77 -18.70 -16.26
N ARG A 220 -8.38 -19.16 -15.07
CA ARG A 220 -6.99 -19.39 -14.67
C ARG A 220 -6.69 -20.89 -14.77
N HIS A 221 -5.68 -21.24 -15.55
CA HIS A 221 -5.24 -22.62 -15.75
C HIS A 221 -4.15 -22.97 -14.73
N LEU A 222 -4.36 -24.06 -13.98
CA LEU A 222 -3.39 -24.61 -13.04
C LEU A 222 -2.90 -25.97 -13.56
N ILE A 223 -1.63 -26.04 -13.94
CA ILE A 223 -1.00 -27.29 -14.40
C ILE A 223 -0.58 -28.07 -13.17
N ASN A 224 -1.23 -29.21 -12.94
CA ASN A 224 -0.87 -30.15 -11.89
C ASN A 224 -0.43 -31.46 -12.55
N GLU A 225 0.88 -31.73 -12.54
CA GLU A 225 1.46 -32.96 -13.14
C GLU A 225 1.05 -34.25 -12.40
N SER A 226 0.43 -34.16 -11.23
CA SER A 226 0.00 -35.34 -10.45
C SER A 226 -1.38 -35.88 -10.82
N LEU A 227 -2.08 -35.30 -11.81
CA LEU A 227 -3.39 -35.78 -12.21
C LEU A 227 -3.22 -36.86 -13.29
N PRO A 228 -3.68 -38.11 -13.04
CA PRO A 228 -3.56 -39.18 -14.02
C PRO A 228 -4.30 -38.78 -15.29
N SER A 229 -3.64 -38.97 -16.44
CA SER A 229 -4.27 -38.86 -17.75
C SER A 229 -5.44 -39.85 -17.81
N VAL A 230 -6.67 -39.37 -17.66
CA VAL A 230 -7.86 -40.17 -17.99
C VAL A 230 -7.89 -40.30 -19.50
N ALA A 231 -7.29 -41.38 -20.00
CA ALA A 231 -7.51 -41.86 -21.35
C ALA A 231 -8.95 -42.42 -21.41
N MET A 232 -9.77 -41.88 -22.31
CA MET A 232 -10.95 -42.55 -22.84
C MET A 232 -10.61 -43.16 -24.18
#